data_AF-A0A0B4DUJ2-F1
#
_entry.id   AF-A0A0B4DUJ2-F1
#
_cell.length_a   1.000
_cell.length_b   1.000
_cell.length_c   1.000
_cell.angle_alpha   90.00
_cell.angle_beta   90.00
_cell.angle_gamma   90.00
#
_symmetry.space_group_name_H-M   'P 1'
#
loop_
_entity.id
_entity.type
_entity.pdbx_description
1 polymer ?
#
loop_
_entity_poly.entity_id
_entity_poly.type
_entity_poly.pdbx_seq_one_letter_code
_entity_poly.pdbx_strand_id
1 'polypeptide(L)'
;MIGRDHLDSGSVASPYRETEAMADGSDAVADWPILNALLNTASGATWVSLHHGGGVGIGRSIHAGQVSVADGTPLAAEKLERLLTNDPGMGVIRHVDAGYDRAVEVARERGVRVPMLGS
;
A
#
# COMPACT_ATOMS: atom_id res chain seq x y z
N MET A 1 -13.71 2.67 -13.86
CA MET A 1 -12.39 2.20 -13.40
C MET A 1 -12.17 2.72 -11.99
N ILE A 2 -11.50 1.95 -11.15
CA ILE A 2 -11.20 2.31 -9.76
C ILE A 2 -9.68 2.31 -9.62
N GLY A 3 -9.11 3.41 -9.18
CA GLY A 3 -7.69 3.57 -8.97
C GLY A 3 -7.43 4.71 -8.00
N ARG A 4 -6.15 5.03 -7.81
CA ARG A 4 -5.68 6.10 -6.92
C ARG A 4 -4.38 6.70 -7.43
N ASP A 5 -3.99 7.82 -6.85
CA ASP A 5 -2.60 8.30 -6.97
C ASP A 5 -1.63 7.29 -6.30
N HIS A 6 -0.35 7.39 -6.63
CA HIS A 6 0.72 6.66 -5.99
C HIS A 6 0.99 7.14 -4.54
N LEU A 7 0.53 8.35 -4.20
CA LEU A 7 0.47 8.87 -2.84
C LEU A 7 -0.67 8.20 -2.08
N ASP A 8 -0.36 7.07 -1.42
CA ASP A 8 -1.27 6.37 -0.51
C ASP A 8 -0.47 5.62 0.57
N SER A 9 -1.15 5.32 1.68
CA SER A 9 -0.62 4.81 2.94
C SER A 9 0.37 3.63 2.83
N GLY A 10 0.20 2.74 1.85
CA GLY A 10 1.04 1.56 1.66
C GLY A 10 1.91 1.59 0.41
N SER A 11 1.83 2.65 -0.39
CA SER A 11 2.30 2.62 -1.78
C SER A 11 3.42 3.58 -2.12
N VAL A 12 4.03 4.24 -1.14
CA VAL A 12 5.13 5.18 -1.37
C VAL A 12 6.14 5.14 -0.23
N ALA A 13 7.41 5.22 -0.61
CA ALA A 13 8.52 5.62 0.25
C ALA A 13 9.08 6.94 -0.29
N SER A 14 8.99 8.01 0.49
CA SER A 14 9.49 9.34 0.16
C SER A 14 9.88 10.11 1.43
N PRO A 15 11.17 10.05 1.85
CA PRO A 15 11.65 10.65 3.10
C PRO A 15 11.50 12.17 3.23
N TYR A 16 11.13 12.86 2.16
CA TYR A 16 10.98 14.31 2.10
C TYR A 16 9.51 14.73 1.89
N ARG A 17 8.59 13.77 2.07
CA ARG A 17 7.15 13.96 1.88
C ARG A 17 6.34 12.91 2.64
N GLU A 18 5.87 11.84 2.01
CA GLU A 18 4.90 10.91 2.60
C GLU A 18 5.42 10.07 3.76
N THR A 19 6.73 9.80 3.78
CA THR A 19 7.38 8.99 4.81
C THR A 19 8.41 9.81 5.57
N GLU A 20 8.29 11.14 5.55
CA GLU A 20 9.12 12.04 6.35
C GLU A 20 8.81 11.85 7.84
N ALA A 21 9.87 11.65 8.63
CA ALA A 21 9.82 11.53 10.08
C ALA A 21 8.86 10.43 10.57
N MET A 22 9.00 9.23 10.01
CA MET A 22 8.30 8.06 10.54
C MET A 22 8.68 7.83 12.01
N ALA A 23 7.73 7.37 12.83
CA ALA A 23 7.92 7.25 14.29
C ALA A 23 9.13 6.37 14.69
N ASP A 24 9.50 5.40 13.86
CA ASP A 24 10.63 4.49 14.04
C ASP A 24 11.88 4.85 13.20
N GLY A 25 11.83 5.94 12.44
CA GLY A 25 12.90 6.36 11.54
C GLY A 25 13.03 5.53 10.25
N SER A 26 12.00 4.75 9.88
CA SER A 26 11.96 3.92 8.66
C SER A 26 11.72 4.69 7.36
N ASP A 27 11.91 6.02 7.37
CA ASP A 27 11.59 6.96 6.29
C ASP A 27 12.00 6.47 4.90
N ALA A 28 13.21 5.92 4.77
CA ALA A 28 13.82 5.52 3.51
C ALA A 28 13.58 4.05 3.10
N VAL A 29 12.83 3.28 3.87
CA VAL A 29 12.54 1.87 3.56
C VAL A 29 11.59 1.77 2.37
N ALA A 30 12.13 1.37 1.22
CA ALA A 30 11.41 1.27 -0.05
C ALA A 30 10.80 -0.11 -0.35
N ASP A 31 10.89 -1.07 0.59
CA ASP A 31 10.31 -2.40 0.41
C ASP A 31 8.78 -2.36 0.30
N TRP A 32 8.13 -1.49 1.07
CA TRP A 32 6.68 -1.34 1.13
C TRP A 32 6.01 -1.03 -0.23
N PRO A 33 6.41 0.00 -1.00
CA PRO A 33 5.84 0.23 -2.33
C PRO A 33 6.12 -0.91 -3.32
N ILE A 34 7.25 -1.61 -3.19
CA ILE A 34 7.55 -2.78 -4.03
C ILE A 34 6.60 -3.93 -3.69
N LEU A 35 6.41 -4.22 -2.40
CA LEU A 35 5.45 -5.23 -1.93
C LEU A 35 4.01 -4.86 -2.28
N ASN A 36 3.64 -3.57 -2.24
CA ASN A 36 2.33 -3.09 -2.70
C ASN A 36 2.11 -3.42 -4.18
N ALA A 37 3.08 -3.16 -5.06
CA ALA A 37 2.99 -3.50 -6.48
C ALA A 37 2.86 -5.02 -6.69
N LEU A 38 3.68 -5.81 -6.01
CA LEU A 38 3.64 -7.28 -6.10
C LEU A 38 2.29 -7.84 -5.61
N LEU A 39 1.81 -7.34 -4.47
CA LEU A 39 0.53 -7.78 -3.88
C LEU A 39 -0.66 -7.37 -4.74
N ASN A 40 -0.66 -6.17 -5.32
CA ASN A 40 -1.72 -5.72 -6.23
C ASN A 40 -1.74 -6.52 -7.53
N THR A 41 -0.56 -6.92 -8.03
CA THR A 41 -0.43 -7.84 -9.16
C THR A 41 -1.04 -9.20 -8.82
N ALA A 42 -0.69 -9.76 -7.66
CA ALA A 42 -1.23 -11.03 -7.18
C ALA A 42 -2.74 -10.97 -6.86
N SER A 43 -3.24 -9.80 -6.46
CA SER A 43 -4.66 -9.56 -6.14
C SER A 43 -5.54 -9.38 -7.37
N GLY A 44 -4.93 -9.24 -8.56
CA GLY A 44 -5.65 -9.19 -9.83
C GLY A 44 -6.04 -7.79 -10.30
N ALA A 45 -5.27 -6.76 -9.93
CA ALA A 45 -5.39 -5.44 -10.56
C ALA A 45 -5.34 -5.56 -12.09
N THR A 46 -6.07 -4.67 -12.78
CA THR A 46 -6.05 -4.64 -14.25
C THR A 46 -4.70 -4.14 -14.77
N TRP A 47 -4.11 -3.16 -14.10
CA TRP A 47 -2.69 -2.84 -14.26
C TRP A 47 -2.07 -2.34 -12.96
N VAL A 48 -0.76 -2.52 -12.88
CA VAL A 48 0.09 -2.09 -11.79
C VAL A 48 1.28 -1.33 -12.37
N SER A 49 1.68 -0.27 -11.70
CA SER A 49 2.87 0.53 -12.04
C SER A 49 3.79 0.63 -10.83
N LEU A 50 5.09 0.58 -11.08
CA LEU A 50 6.13 0.89 -10.09
C LEU A 50 7.01 1.98 -10.68
N HIS A 51 7.05 3.14 -10.02
CA HIS A 51 7.71 4.33 -10.52
C HIS A 51 8.72 4.87 -9.51
N HIS A 52 9.60 5.71 -10.03
CA HIS A 52 10.65 6.37 -9.28
C HIS A 52 10.57 7.89 -9.46
N GLY A 53 10.74 8.62 -8.36
CA GLY A 53 10.97 10.07 -8.35
C GLY A 53 9.75 10.95 -8.61
N GLY A 54 8.54 10.39 -8.60
CA GLY A 54 7.32 11.18 -8.68
C GLY A 54 7.20 12.12 -7.47
N GLY A 55 6.74 13.35 -7.74
CA GLY A 55 6.58 14.38 -6.72
C GLY A 55 7.86 15.09 -6.31
N VAL A 56 8.87 14.34 -5.85
CA VAL A 56 10.08 14.88 -5.20
C VAL A 56 11.35 14.82 -6.06
N GLY A 57 11.27 14.21 -7.25
CA GLY A 57 12.35 14.11 -8.22
C GLY A 57 13.18 12.83 -8.11
N ILE A 58 14.05 12.61 -9.11
CA ILE A 58 14.93 11.44 -9.22
C ILE A 58 15.76 11.28 -7.93
N GLY A 59 15.87 10.05 -7.47
CA GLY A 59 16.61 9.62 -6.29
C GLY A 59 15.82 9.69 -4.98
N ARG A 60 14.58 10.22 -4.97
CA ARG A 60 13.93 10.66 -3.72
C ARG A 60 12.60 9.98 -3.39
N SER A 61 12.06 9.17 -4.29
CA SER A 61 10.88 8.36 -4.00
C SER A 61 10.83 7.08 -4.81
N ILE A 62 10.21 6.05 -4.24
CA ILE A 62 9.79 4.82 -4.91
C ILE A 62 8.32 4.63 -4.57
N HIS A 63 7.46 4.41 -5.57
CA HIS A 63 6.03 4.34 -5.34
C HIS A 63 5.26 3.53 -6.37
N ALA A 64 4.17 2.91 -5.93
CA ALA A 64 3.35 1.99 -6.70
C ALA A 64 1.93 2.52 -6.92
N GLY A 65 1.39 2.23 -8.10
CA GLY A 65 0.02 2.53 -8.49
C GLY A 65 -0.69 1.27 -8.93
N GLN A 66 -2.01 1.25 -8.74
CA GLN A 66 -2.87 0.19 -9.23
C GLN A 66 -4.16 0.78 -9.78
N VAL A 67 -4.73 0.09 -10.76
CA VAL A 67 -6.10 0.34 -11.21
C VAL A 67 -6.78 -0.99 -11.50
N SER A 68 -8.08 -1.04 -11.22
CA SER A 68 -8.96 -2.14 -11.56
C SER A 68 -10.21 -1.70 -12.31
N VAL A 69 -10.70 -2.57 -13.19
CA VAL A 69 -11.91 -2.38 -13.98
C VAL A 69 -13.05 -3.18 -13.35
N ALA A 70 -14.10 -2.47 -12.94
CA ALA A 70 -15.39 -3.06 -12.59
C ALA A 70 -16.25 -3.18 -13.85
N ASP A 71 -16.11 -4.28 -14.60
CA ASP A 71 -16.85 -4.52 -15.85
C ASP A 71 -18.19 -5.24 -15.64
N GLY A 72 -18.58 -5.52 -14.40
CA GLY A 72 -19.81 -6.21 -14.04
C GLY A 72 -19.71 -7.74 -14.06
N THR A 73 -18.54 -8.31 -14.40
CA THR A 73 -18.35 -9.76 -14.39
C THR A 73 -18.13 -10.30 -12.96
N PRO A 74 -18.48 -11.58 -12.69
CA PRO A 74 -18.15 -12.23 -11.42
C PRO A 74 -16.63 -12.23 -11.13
N LEU A 75 -15.81 -12.39 -12.17
CA LEU A 75 -14.35 -12.34 -12.03
C LEU A 75 -13.87 -10.96 -11.57
N ALA A 76 -14.43 -9.87 -12.09
CA ALA A 76 -14.09 -8.54 -11.64
C ALA A 76 -14.51 -8.33 -10.17
N ALA A 77 -15.66 -8.85 -9.76
CA ALA A 77 -16.09 -8.79 -8.35
C ALA A 77 -15.07 -9.46 -7.41
N GLU A 78 -14.63 -10.68 -7.72
CA GLU A 78 -13.62 -11.39 -6.91
C GLU A 78 -12.27 -10.67 -6.85
N LYS A 79 -11.82 -10.12 -7.99
CA LYS A 79 -10.57 -9.34 -8.06
C LYS A 79 -10.68 -8.04 -7.26
N LEU A 80 -11.81 -7.35 -7.35
CA LEU A 80 -12.04 -6.10 -6.62
C LEU A 80 -12.09 -6.33 -5.12
N GLU A 81 -12.75 -7.39 -4.66
CA GLU A 81 -12.78 -7.74 -3.23
C GLU A 81 -11.36 -7.93 -2.68
N ARG A 82 -10.52 -8.70 -3.38
CA ARG A 82 -9.13 -8.94 -2.96
C ARG A 82 -8.28 -7.67 -3.04
N LEU A 83 -8.32 -6.98 -4.18
CA LEU A 83 -7.48 -5.82 -4.44
C LEU A 83 -7.81 -4.66 -3.50
N LEU A 84 -9.09 -4.32 -3.35
CA LEU A 84 -9.52 -3.20 -2.51
C LEU A 84 -9.43 -3.52 -1.00
N THR A 85 -9.17 -4.78 -0.64
CA THR A 85 -8.79 -5.18 0.71
C THR A 85 -7.27 -5.09 0.91
N ASN A 86 -6.51 -5.67 -0.02
CA ASN A 86 -5.06 -5.83 0.12
C ASN A 86 -4.28 -4.53 -0.09
N ASP A 87 -4.70 -3.67 -1.03
CA ASP A 87 -4.02 -2.42 -1.35
C ASP A 87 -3.99 -1.45 -0.15
N PRO A 88 -5.12 -1.06 0.47
CA PRO A 88 -5.10 -0.28 1.71
C PRO A 88 -4.61 -1.10 2.92
N GLY A 89 -4.81 -2.42 2.92
CA GLY A 89 -4.29 -3.32 3.96
C GLY A 89 -2.78 -3.23 4.11
N MET A 90 -2.04 -3.08 3.01
CA MET A 90 -0.59 -2.85 3.02
C MET A 90 -0.23 -1.57 3.80
N GLY A 91 -1.02 -0.50 3.66
CA GLY A 91 -0.81 0.74 4.38
C GLY A 91 -1.01 0.59 5.89
N VAL A 92 -2.01 -0.19 6.31
CA VAL A 92 -2.22 -0.53 7.71
C VAL A 92 -1.03 -1.32 8.25
N ILE A 93 -0.61 -2.38 7.56
CA ILE A 93 0.53 -3.22 7.98
C ILE A 93 1.81 -2.39 8.11
N ARG A 94 2.11 -1.55 7.12
CA ARG A 94 3.29 -0.67 7.13
C ARG A 94 3.33 0.23 8.36
N HIS A 95 2.21 0.86 8.70
CA HIS A 95 2.17 1.79 9.83
C HIS A 95 2.07 1.07 11.19
N VAL A 96 1.54 -0.16 11.22
CA VAL A 96 1.68 -1.02 12.40
C VAL A 96 3.15 -1.33 12.65
N ASP A 97 3.88 -1.74 11.60
CA ASP A 97 5.30 -2.08 11.70
C ASP A 97 6.13 -0.89 12.23
N ALA A 98 5.83 0.32 11.75
CA ALA A 98 6.46 1.56 12.21
C ALA A 98 6.00 2.05 13.61
N GLY A 99 5.11 1.31 14.30
CA GLY A 99 4.74 1.59 15.69
C GLY A 99 3.59 2.59 15.90
N TYR A 100 2.73 2.82 14.91
CA TYR A 100 1.57 3.72 15.08
C TYR A 100 0.38 3.02 15.74
N ASP A 101 0.01 3.43 16.96
CA ASP A 101 -1.11 2.85 17.73
C ASP A 101 -2.43 2.83 16.94
N ARG A 102 -2.73 3.91 16.20
CA ARG A 102 -3.95 3.97 15.39
C ARG A 102 -3.97 2.90 14.29
N ALA A 103 -2.82 2.54 13.72
CA ALA A 103 -2.74 1.47 12.74
C ALA A 103 -3.00 0.11 13.39
N VAL A 104 -2.54 -0.10 14.64
CA VAL A 104 -2.82 -1.31 15.42
C VAL A 104 -4.32 -1.44 15.72
N GLU A 105 -4.97 -0.35 16.11
CA GLU A 105 -6.43 -0.30 16.30
C GLU A 105 -7.17 -0.69 15.01
N VAL A 106 -6.83 -0.06 13.88
CA VAL A 106 -7.45 -0.35 12.58
C VAL A 106 -7.21 -1.80 12.16
N ALA A 107 -6.01 -2.34 12.38
CA ALA A 107 -5.70 -3.73 12.07
C ALA A 107 -6.62 -4.69 12.85
N ARG A 108 -6.85 -4.43 14.14
CA ARG A 108 -7.76 -5.23 14.98
C ARG A 108 -9.23 -5.05 14.57
N GLU A 109 -9.68 -3.80 14.37
CA GLU A 109 -11.05 -3.46 13.98
C GLU A 109 -11.46 -4.09 12.63
N ARG A 110 -10.52 -4.17 11.68
CA ARG A 110 -10.76 -4.65 10.31
C ARG A 110 -10.29 -6.07 10.06
N GLY A 111 -9.71 -6.74 11.06
CA GLY A 111 -9.20 -8.10 10.93
C GLY A 111 -7.98 -8.22 9.99
N VAL A 112 -7.15 -7.19 9.88
CA VAL A 112 -5.91 -7.25 9.11
C VAL A 112 -4.92 -8.13 9.87
N ARG A 113 -4.51 -9.24 9.24
CA ARG A 113 -3.55 -10.17 9.83
C ARG A 113 -2.14 -9.57 9.81
N VAL A 114 -1.65 -9.16 10.98
CA VAL A 114 -0.26 -8.74 11.17
C VAL A 114 0.50 -9.80 11.96
N PRO A 115 1.41 -10.58 11.34
CA PRO A 115 2.09 -11.68 12.00
C PRO A 115 2.85 -11.29 13.29
N MET A 116 3.37 -10.07 13.35
CA MET A 116 4.19 -9.59 14.47
C MET A 116 3.39 -9.13 15.69
N LEU A 117 2.07 -8.90 15.57
CA LEU A 117 1.25 -8.41 16.68
C LEU A 117 0.81 -9.51 17.68
N GLY A 118 1.23 -10.77 17.46
CA GLY A 118 0.75 -11.91 18.23
C GLY A 118 -0.71 -12.27 17.91
N SER A 119 -1.06 -13.54 18.09
CA SER A 119 -2.45 -14.03 18.05
C SER A 119 -3.17 -13.77 19.36
#